data_AF-A0A8T0E0U1-F1
#
_entry.id   AF-A0A8T0E0U1-F1
#
_cell.length_a   1.000
_cell.length_b   1.000
_cell.length_c   1.000
_cell.angle_alpha   90.00
_cell.angle_beta   90.00
_cell.angle_gamma   90.00
#
_symmetry.space_group_name_H-M   'P 1'
#
loop_
_entity.id
_entity.type
_entity.pdbx_description
1 polymer ?
#
loop_
_entity_poly.entity_id
_entity_poly.type
_entity_poly.pdbx_seq_one_letter_code
_entity_poly.pdbx_strand_id
1 'polypeptide(L)'
;MKKEAQTVNPPSPLKDIVNVNPYRPAIHGCRSIESFQSLKKIEEGAYGVVYQAKDKRTDEIVALKRLKIEKENNGFPITALREIKLLQKVQHPNVVAVKEVVFGTDMNNIYIVMDFIEYDLKSVMRNMEQPFSIGEVKTLMLQLLSAVAHLHSNWIIHRDLKLSNLLLSQNGVLKIADFGLAREYGDPLKPYTPVVVTLWYRAPELLLESGEKLYSTPIDIWSVGCIFGELIMKRPLFPGESETDQLKKIIKKLGPLDKDCSSKLPSIKKSESFSHPLSSLKNSFGS
;
A
#
# COMPACT_ATOMS: atom_id res chain seq x y z
N MET A 1 66.30 59.92 20.87
CA MET A 1 64.90 59.67 20.45
C MET A 1 64.88 58.56 19.40
N LYS A 2 64.44 57.35 19.76
CA LYS A 2 64.10 56.28 18.81
C LYS A 2 62.64 55.91 19.08
N LYS A 3 61.78 56.07 18.08
CA LYS A 3 60.37 55.66 18.12
C LYS A 3 60.28 54.20 17.71
N GLU A 4 59.70 53.36 18.56
CA GLU A 4 59.34 51.98 18.22
C GLU A 4 58.03 51.98 17.41
N ALA A 5 58.02 51.17 16.35
CA ALA A 5 56.87 50.98 15.48
C ALA A 5 55.90 49.97 16.09
N GLN A 6 54.65 50.37 16.30
CA GLN A 6 53.55 49.46 16.65
C GLN A 6 53.10 48.70 15.39
N THR A 7 53.33 47.40 15.36
CA THR A 7 52.76 46.49 14.36
C THR A 7 51.31 46.15 14.75
N VAL A 8 50.34 46.67 13.99
CA VAL A 8 48.93 46.28 14.11
C VAL A 8 48.74 44.97 13.35
N ASN A 9 48.46 43.88 14.06
CA ASN A 9 48.07 42.61 13.43
C ASN A 9 46.62 42.70 12.92
N PRO A 10 46.32 42.25 11.69
CA PRO A 10 44.95 42.20 11.20
C PRO A 10 44.12 41.18 11.98
N PRO A 11 42.78 41.37 12.10
CA PRO A 11 41.93 40.45 12.84
C PRO A 11 41.93 39.07 12.19
N SER A 12 42.19 38.04 12.99
CA SER A 12 42.13 36.64 12.54
C SER A 12 40.69 36.26 12.16
N PRO A 13 40.45 35.70 10.96
CA PRO A 13 39.11 35.36 10.45
C PRO A 13 38.47 34.15 11.16
N LEU A 14 39.12 33.60 12.19
CA LEU A 14 38.70 32.36 12.85
C LEU A 14 37.72 32.54 14.02
N LYS A 15 37.29 33.78 14.32
CA LYS A 15 36.37 34.03 15.45
C LYS A 15 34.89 33.77 15.13
N ASP A 16 34.53 33.59 13.85
CA ASP A 16 33.14 33.39 13.42
C ASP A 16 32.75 31.92 13.19
N ILE A 17 33.61 30.95 13.54
CA ILE A 17 33.33 29.50 13.38
C ILE A 17 32.65 28.92 14.63
N VAL A 18 31.70 29.65 15.21
CA VAL A 18 30.85 29.15 16.32
C VAL A 18 29.40 29.07 15.86
N ASN A 19 29.15 28.42 14.73
CA ASN A 19 27.85 27.78 14.46
C ASN A 19 27.96 26.74 13.33
N VAL A 20 28.92 25.83 13.45
CA VAL A 20 28.91 24.64 12.58
C VAL A 20 27.80 23.74 13.09
N ASN A 21 26.69 23.71 12.35
CA ASN A 21 25.59 22.77 12.54
C ASN A 21 26.20 21.38 12.84
N PRO A 22 25.90 20.74 13.99
CA PRO A 22 26.59 19.53 14.41
C PRO A 22 26.55 18.52 13.28
N TYR A 23 27.72 17.98 12.92
CA TYR A 23 27.88 16.97 11.89
C TYR A 23 26.91 15.83 12.15
N ARG A 24 25.81 15.77 11.38
CA ARG A 24 24.90 14.64 11.37
C ARG A 24 25.40 13.72 10.27
N PRO A 25 26.04 12.59 10.59
CA PRO A 25 26.45 11.65 9.55
C PRO A 25 25.22 11.28 8.71
N ALA A 26 25.37 11.30 7.38
CA ALA A 26 24.31 10.95 6.43
C ALA A 26 23.79 9.50 6.62
N ILE A 27 24.53 8.69 7.38
CA ILE A 27 24.20 7.33 7.77
C ILE A 27 24.04 7.30 9.29
N HIS A 28 22.80 7.23 9.74
CA HIS A 28 22.46 6.90 11.13
C HIS A 28 22.34 5.37 11.26
N GLY A 29 22.82 4.80 12.36
CA GLY A 29 22.59 3.39 12.66
C GLY A 29 21.09 3.08 12.74
N CYS A 30 20.68 1.92 12.23
CA CYS A 30 19.29 1.47 12.37
C CYS A 30 19.00 1.18 13.85
N ARG A 31 17.84 1.61 14.35
CA ARG A 31 17.47 1.34 15.75
C ARG A 31 17.21 -0.14 15.97
N SER A 32 17.43 -0.61 17.20
CA SER A 32 17.02 -1.94 17.63
C SER A 32 15.50 -2.00 17.84
N ILE A 33 14.89 -3.14 17.55
CA ILE A 33 13.50 -3.45 17.90
C ILE A 33 13.22 -3.26 19.41
N GLU A 34 14.25 -3.39 20.26
CA GLU A 34 14.18 -3.16 21.70
C GLU A 34 13.83 -1.71 22.06
N SER A 35 13.99 -0.77 21.12
CA SER A 35 13.55 0.62 21.26
C SER A 35 12.03 0.76 21.26
N PHE A 36 11.30 -0.33 20.96
CA PHE A 36 9.86 -0.36 20.89
C PHE A 36 9.30 -1.35 21.90
N GLN A 37 8.19 -0.99 22.53
CA GLN A 37 7.41 -1.88 23.37
C GLN A 37 6.24 -2.41 22.56
N SER A 38 6.26 -3.70 22.21
CA SER A 38 5.10 -4.35 21.57
C SER A 38 3.91 -4.35 22.53
N LEU A 39 2.74 -3.94 22.03
CA LEU A 39 1.51 -3.81 22.80
C LEU A 39 0.53 -4.91 22.43
N LYS A 40 0.12 -4.95 21.16
CA LYS A 40 -0.95 -5.83 20.68
C LYS A 40 -0.63 -6.33 19.27
N LYS A 41 -0.93 -7.60 19.00
CA LYS A 41 -0.93 -8.13 17.63
C LYS A 41 -2.17 -7.64 16.89
N ILE A 42 -1.99 -6.96 15.76
CA ILE A 42 -3.07 -6.40 14.95
C ILE A 42 -3.51 -7.42 13.90
N GLU A 43 -2.55 -7.94 13.13
CA GLU A 43 -2.84 -8.78 11.96
C GLU A 43 -1.77 -9.85 11.76
N GLU A 44 -2.18 -10.99 11.21
CA GLU A 44 -1.31 -12.03 10.67
C GLU A 44 -1.82 -12.44 9.29
N GLY A 45 -0.99 -12.26 8.26
CA GLY A 45 -1.34 -12.55 6.88
C GLY A 45 -0.22 -13.19 6.08
N ALA A 46 -0.44 -13.33 4.77
CA ALA A 46 0.55 -13.87 3.85
C ALA A 46 1.89 -13.11 3.92
N TYR A 47 1.84 -11.77 4.05
CA TYR A 47 2.99 -10.87 3.95
C TYR A 47 3.70 -10.56 5.27
N GLY A 48 3.24 -11.10 6.41
CA GLY A 48 3.87 -10.84 7.68
C GLY A 48 2.92 -10.81 8.86
N VAL A 49 3.47 -10.42 10.01
CA VAL A 49 2.72 -10.15 11.24
C VAL A 49 2.89 -8.68 11.57
N VAL A 50 1.78 -8.01 11.90
CA VAL A 50 1.75 -6.60 12.27
C VAL A 50 1.41 -6.46 13.75
N TYR A 51 2.22 -5.68 14.47
CA TYR A 51 2.03 -5.37 15.88
C TYR A 51 1.82 -3.88 16.08
N GLN A 52 0.89 -3.51 16.96
CA GLN A 52 0.86 -2.21 17.58
C GLN A 52 1.99 -2.15 18.61
N ALA A 53 2.77 -1.09 18.59
CA ALA A 53 3.85 -0.88 19.54
C ALA A 53 3.95 0.58 19.96
N LYS A 54 4.67 0.84 21.05
CA LYS A 54 5.02 2.17 21.53
C LYS A 54 6.51 2.40 21.32
N ASP A 55 6.88 3.49 20.65
CA ASP A 55 8.27 3.94 20.60
C ASP A 55 8.66 4.48 21.98
N LYS A 56 9.65 3.83 22.64
CA LYS A 56 10.05 4.19 24.00
C LYS A 56 10.70 5.57 24.08
N ARG A 57 11.19 6.12 22.96
CA ARG A 57 11.84 7.43 22.91
C ARG A 57 10.84 8.57 22.75
N THR A 58 9.86 8.40 21.88
CA THR A 58 8.90 9.47 21.53
C THR A 58 7.54 9.31 22.23
N ASP A 59 7.33 8.17 22.90
CA ASP A 59 6.06 7.75 23.49
C ASP A 59 4.93 7.54 22.45
N GLU A 60 5.26 7.56 21.16
CA GLU A 60 4.32 7.48 20.05
C GLU A 60 3.87 6.04 19.78
N ILE A 61 2.60 5.87 19.43
CA ILE A 61 2.05 4.58 18.97
C ILE A 61 2.38 4.38 17.48
N VAL A 62 2.93 3.21 17.16
CA VAL A 62 3.39 2.84 15.81
C VAL A 62 2.93 1.44 15.44
N ALA A 63 2.92 1.15 14.13
CA ALA A 63 2.73 -0.20 13.60
C ALA A 63 4.09 -0.80 13.24
N LEU A 64 4.36 -2.01 13.73
CA LEU A 64 5.55 -2.81 13.42
C LEU A 64 5.17 -3.98 12.53
N LYS A 65 5.55 -3.94 11.26
CA LYS A 65 5.36 -5.06 10.33
C LYS A 65 6.63 -5.88 10.24
N ARG A 66 6.57 -7.12 10.70
CA ARG A 66 7.68 -8.08 10.57
C ARG A 66 7.79 -8.55 9.12
N LEU A 67 8.96 -8.39 8.52
CA LEU A 67 9.26 -8.91 7.18
C LEU A 67 9.51 -10.41 7.24
N LYS A 68 8.81 -11.17 6.39
CA LYS A 68 9.12 -12.58 6.14
C LYS A 68 10.24 -12.65 5.11
N ILE A 69 11.45 -12.94 5.56
CA ILE A 69 12.59 -13.15 4.68
C ILE A 69 12.54 -14.61 4.23
N GLU A 70 12.27 -14.85 2.94
CA GLU A 70 12.58 -16.13 2.32
C GLU A 70 14.11 -16.29 2.42
N LYS A 71 14.57 -17.38 3.04
CA LYS A 71 16.01 -17.66 3.16
C LYS A 71 16.60 -17.83 1.76
N GLU A 72 17.13 -16.77 1.19
CA GLU A 72 18.12 -16.88 0.14
C GLU A 72 19.45 -17.28 0.81
N ASN A 73 20.19 -18.20 0.19
CA ASN A 73 21.44 -18.72 0.76
C ASN A 73 22.54 -17.64 0.97
N ASN A 74 22.30 -16.38 0.57
CA ASN A 74 23.28 -15.29 0.54
C ASN A 74 22.80 -13.99 1.25
N GLY A 75 22.41 -14.07 2.52
CA GLY A 75 22.22 -12.89 3.37
C GLY A 75 20.87 -12.17 3.22
N PHE A 76 20.82 -10.87 3.52
CA PHE A 76 19.59 -10.06 3.46
C PHE A 76 19.12 -9.94 1.99
N PRO A 77 17.86 -10.22 1.66
CA PRO A 77 17.39 -10.19 0.28
C PRO A 77 17.46 -8.77 -0.29
N ILE A 78 18.26 -8.59 -1.34
CA ILE A 78 18.47 -7.29 -2.02
C ILE A 78 17.14 -6.68 -2.49
N THR A 79 16.17 -7.54 -2.83
CA THR A 79 14.79 -7.16 -3.16
C THR A 79 14.08 -6.43 -2.03
N ALA A 80 14.22 -6.89 -0.78
CA ALA A 80 13.62 -6.22 0.37
C ALA A 80 14.27 -4.84 0.63
N LEU A 81 15.56 -4.66 0.36
CA LEU A 81 16.21 -3.33 0.47
C LEU A 81 15.66 -2.36 -0.59
N ARG A 82 15.40 -2.84 -1.81
CA ARG A 82 14.77 -2.03 -2.87
C ARG A 82 13.35 -1.62 -2.47
N GLU A 83 12.56 -2.56 -1.97
CA GLU A 83 11.20 -2.30 -1.47
C GLU A 83 11.20 -1.29 -0.33
N ILE A 84 12.08 -1.43 0.67
CA ILE A 84 12.22 -0.46 1.77
C ILE A 84 12.56 0.94 1.24
N LYS A 85 13.53 1.04 0.32
CA LYS A 85 13.94 2.32 -0.27
C LYS A 85 12.81 2.99 -1.05
N LEU A 86 11.97 2.19 -1.70
CA LEU A 86 10.80 2.68 -2.42
C LEU A 86 9.73 3.19 -1.47
N LEU A 87 9.41 2.42 -0.43
CA LEU A 87 8.43 2.82 0.57
C LEU A 87 8.84 4.08 1.34
N GLN A 88 10.14 4.29 1.55
CA GLN A 88 10.67 5.52 2.14
C GLN A 88 10.54 6.76 1.23
N LYS A 89 10.45 6.57 -0.10
CA LYS A 89 10.27 7.67 -1.06
C LYS A 89 8.81 8.10 -1.21
N VAL A 90 7.85 7.21 -0.88
CA VAL A 90 6.42 7.51 -0.99
C VAL A 90 5.96 8.28 0.23
N GLN A 91 5.80 9.59 0.09
CA GLN A 91 5.27 10.46 1.14
C GLN A 91 4.02 11.17 0.63
N HIS A 92 2.87 10.76 1.15
CA HIS A 92 1.57 11.33 0.78
C HIS A 92 0.62 11.27 1.98
N PRO A 93 -0.23 12.29 2.21
CA PRO A 93 -1.17 12.31 3.35
C PRO A 93 -2.06 11.08 3.42
N ASN A 94 -2.43 10.52 2.26
CA ASN A 94 -3.29 9.34 2.12
C ASN A 94 -2.53 8.02 1.82
N VAL A 95 -1.23 7.97 2.15
CA VAL A 95 -0.44 6.73 2.18
C VAL A 95 0.15 6.56 3.59
N VAL A 96 0.22 5.34 4.09
CA VAL A 96 0.90 5.04 5.36
C VAL A 96 2.40 5.33 5.21
N ALA A 97 2.93 6.20 6.06
CA ALA A 97 4.34 6.54 6.02
C ALA A 97 5.19 5.46 6.68
N VAL A 98 6.26 5.04 6.00
CA VAL A 98 7.34 4.26 6.61
C VAL A 98 8.28 5.23 7.31
N LYS A 99 8.42 5.06 8.63
CA LYS A 99 9.30 5.89 9.46
C LYS A 99 10.74 5.42 9.38
N GLU A 100 10.94 4.12 9.60
CA GLU A 100 12.26 3.50 9.61
C GLU A 100 12.18 1.98 9.53
N VAL A 101 13.34 1.35 9.36
CA VAL A 101 13.50 -0.11 9.45
C VAL A 101 14.37 -0.42 10.64
N VAL A 102 13.95 -1.38 11.45
CA VAL A 102 14.58 -1.75 12.70
C VAL A 102 14.89 -3.24 12.74
N PHE A 103 15.95 -3.58 13.45
CA PHE A 103 16.51 -4.92 13.46
C PHE A 103 16.46 -5.48 14.88
N GLY A 104 16.18 -6.77 14.99
CA GLY A 104 16.40 -7.55 16.20
C GLY A 104 17.83 -8.09 16.26
N THR A 105 18.08 -8.89 17.30
CA THR A 105 19.38 -9.54 17.53
C THR A 105 19.78 -10.50 16.41
N ASP A 106 18.80 -11.07 15.70
CA ASP A 106 19.03 -11.99 14.58
C ASP A 106 18.68 -11.34 13.24
N MET A 107 19.41 -11.72 12.19
CA MET A 107 19.18 -11.27 10.80
C MET A 107 17.79 -11.65 10.24
N ASN A 108 17.00 -12.46 10.96
CA ASN A 108 15.63 -12.85 10.60
C ASN A 108 14.54 -12.01 11.30
N ASN A 109 14.94 -11.02 12.11
CA ASN A 109 14.05 -10.20 12.91
C ASN A 109 14.07 -8.76 12.39
N ILE A 110 13.43 -8.53 11.26
CA ILE A 110 13.44 -7.23 10.58
C ILE A 110 12.02 -6.68 10.55
N TYR A 111 11.89 -5.44 10.98
CA TYR A 111 10.59 -4.79 11.13
C TYR A 111 10.59 -3.45 10.42
N ILE A 112 9.50 -3.18 9.71
CA ILE A 112 9.19 -1.86 9.18
C ILE A 112 8.33 -1.13 10.22
N VAL A 113 8.79 0.03 10.66
CA VAL A 113 8.06 0.93 11.55
C VAL A 113 7.23 1.90 10.72
N MET A 114 5.94 1.98 10.99
CA MET A 114 4.98 2.78 10.23
C MET A 114 4.06 3.58 11.15
N ASP A 115 3.39 4.59 10.59
CA ASP A 115 2.26 5.23 11.25
C ASP A 115 1.20 4.18 11.66
N PHE A 116 0.74 4.25 12.89
CA PHE A 116 -0.41 3.47 13.34
C PHE A 116 -1.70 4.21 13.01
N ILE A 117 -2.62 3.54 12.33
CA ILE A 117 -3.97 4.02 12.06
C ILE A 117 -4.94 3.00 12.66
N GLU A 118 -5.99 3.51 13.31
CA GLU A 118 -6.77 2.76 14.29
C GLU A 118 -7.66 1.67 13.67
N TYR A 119 -8.20 1.93 12.48
CA TYR A 119 -9.22 1.10 11.86
C TYR A 119 -8.92 0.82 10.39
N ASP A 120 -9.27 -0.38 9.93
CA ASP A 120 -9.42 -0.67 8.50
C ASP A 120 -10.86 -0.44 8.04
N LEU A 121 -11.03 -0.02 6.79
CA LEU A 121 -12.32 0.40 6.25
C LEU A 121 -13.32 -0.76 6.18
N LYS A 122 -12.84 -2.01 6.04
CA LYS A 122 -13.69 -3.21 6.07
C LYS A 122 -14.32 -3.41 7.45
N SER A 123 -13.54 -3.26 8.51
CA SER A 123 -14.03 -3.33 9.89
C SER A 123 -14.98 -2.19 10.22
N VAL A 124 -14.68 -0.96 9.78
CA VAL A 124 -15.57 0.20 9.94
C VAL A 124 -16.92 -0.08 9.27
N MET A 125 -16.92 -0.52 8.02
CA MET A 125 -18.15 -0.82 7.27
C MET A 125 -18.97 -1.95 7.87
N ARG A 126 -18.32 -2.94 8.50
CA ARG A 126 -19.02 -4.04 9.19
C ARG A 126 -19.74 -3.56 10.44
N ASN A 127 -19.14 -2.63 11.18
CA ASN A 127 -19.63 -2.21 12.50
C ASN A 127 -20.56 -0.99 12.45
N MET A 128 -20.58 -0.23 11.35
CA MET A 128 -21.52 0.89 11.19
C MET A 128 -22.96 0.39 10.97
N GLU A 129 -23.95 1.01 11.61
CA GLU A 129 -25.36 0.68 11.38
C GLU A 129 -25.83 1.20 10.01
N GLN A 130 -25.67 2.51 9.80
CA GLN A 130 -25.97 3.19 8.54
C GLN A 130 -24.78 3.14 7.58
N PRO A 131 -25.00 3.11 6.26
CA PRO A 131 -23.92 3.27 5.28
C PRO A 131 -23.34 4.69 5.32
N PHE A 132 -22.15 4.87 4.73
CA PHE A 132 -21.59 6.21 4.55
C PHE A 132 -22.54 7.07 3.73
N SER A 133 -22.69 8.33 4.12
CA SER A 133 -23.36 9.34 3.31
C SER A 133 -22.60 9.57 2.01
N ILE A 134 -23.31 10.09 0.99
CA ILE A 134 -22.70 10.42 -0.31
C ILE A 134 -21.53 11.40 -0.15
N GLY A 135 -21.61 12.33 0.81
CA GLY A 135 -20.55 13.28 1.13
C GLY A 135 -19.29 12.61 1.70
N GLU A 136 -19.47 11.63 2.60
CA GLU A 136 -18.37 10.83 3.16
C GLU A 136 -17.74 9.94 2.08
N VAL A 137 -18.55 9.25 1.28
CA VAL A 137 -18.04 8.41 0.17
C VAL A 137 -17.22 9.28 -0.80
N LYS A 138 -17.71 10.46 -1.18
CA LYS A 138 -16.97 11.38 -2.05
C LYS A 138 -15.63 11.79 -1.43
N THR A 139 -15.60 12.10 -0.14
CA THR A 139 -14.39 12.48 0.60
C THR A 139 -13.38 11.33 0.64
N LEU A 140 -13.83 10.10 0.90
CA LEU A 140 -12.98 8.91 0.91
C LEU A 140 -12.42 8.61 -0.49
N MET A 141 -13.25 8.74 -1.54
CA MET A 141 -12.83 8.52 -2.91
C MET A 141 -11.81 9.55 -3.40
N LEU A 142 -11.95 10.82 -3.02
CA LEU A 142 -10.97 11.86 -3.33
C LEU A 142 -9.60 11.55 -2.70
N GLN A 143 -9.58 11.15 -1.44
CA GLN A 143 -8.37 10.76 -0.72
C GLN A 143 -7.71 9.52 -1.35
N LEU A 144 -8.51 8.50 -1.67
CA LEU A 144 -8.04 7.26 -2.30
C LEU A 144 -7.45 7.54 -3.69
N LEU A 145 -8.15 8.28 -4.54
CA LEU A 145 -7.69 8.63 -5.89
C LEU A 145 -6.43 9.50 -5.85
N SER A 146 -6.33 10.44 -4.89
CA SER A 146 -5.11 11.24 -4.69
C SER A 146 -3.91 10.36 -4.34
N ALA A 147 -4.08 9.40 -3.43
CA ALA A 147 -3.03 8.45 -3.08
C ALA A 147 -2.62 7.56 -4.27
N VAL A 148 -3.59 6.99 -4.99
CA VAL A 148 -3.32 6.12 -6.14
C VAL A 148 -2.61 6.89 -7.25
N ALA A 149 -3.04 8.12 -7.55
CA ALA A 149 -2.36 8.99 -8.50
C ALA A 149 -0.91 9.27 -8.09
N HIS A 150 -0.66 9.53 -6.80
CA HIS A 150 0.68 9.72 -6.27
C HIS A 150 1.55 8.45 -6.44
N LEU A 151 1.02 7.27 -6.12
CA LEU A 151 1.72 6.00 -6.32
C LEU A 151 2.08 5.79 -7.80
N HIS A 152 1.10 5.97 -8.69
CA HIS A 152 1.28 5.78 -10.13
C HIS A 152 2.29 6.78 -10.71
N SER A 153 2.31 8.02 -10.25
CA SER A 153 3.31 9.04 -10.65
C SER A 153 4.74 8.69 -10.20
N ASN A 154 4.87 7.86 -9.17
CA ASN A 154 6.14 7.32 -8.68
C ASN A 154 6.42 5.90 -9.21
N TRP A 155 5.73 5.49 -10.28
CA TRP A 155 5.90 4.18 -10.93
C TRP A 155 5.56 2.98 -10.04
N ILE A 156 4.78 3.19 -8.98
CA ILE A 156 4.40 2.14 -8.03
C ILE A 156 2.97 1.69 -8.31
N ILE A 157 2.78 0.39 -8.51
CA ILE A 157 1.46 -0.25 -8.63
C ILE A 157 1.19 -1.02 -7.34
N HIS A 158 0.01 -0.82 -6.74
CA HIS A 158 -0.31 -1.41 -5.43
C HIS A 158 -0.70 -2.89 -5.54
N ARG A 159 -1.52 -3.27 -6.53
CA ARG A 159 -1.93 -4.64 -6.90
C ARG A 159 -2.83 -5.40 -5.92
N ASP A 160 -3.02 -4.88 -4.70
CA ASP A 160 -3.90 -5.48 -3.67
C ASP A 160 -4.77 -4.42 -2.98
N LEU A 161 -5.33 -3.47 -3.76
CA LEU A 161 -6.27 -2.50 -3.20
C LEU A 161 -7.57 -3.21 -2.83
N LYS A 162 -7.95 -3.11 -1.56
CA LYS A 162 -9.18 -3.67 -0.97
C LYS A 162 -9.48 -2.96 0.34
N LEU A 163 -10.71 -3.08 0.83
CA LEU A 163 -11.14 -2.38 2.04
C LEU A 163 -10.28 -2.67 3.28
N SER A 164 -9.72 -3.87 3.42
CA SER A 164 -8.83 -4.21 4.56
C SER A 164 -7.45 -3.55 4.48
N ASN A 165 -7.04 -3.11 3.29
CA ASN A 165 -5.76 -2.41 3.06
C ASN A 165 -5.95 -0.88 3.03
N LEU A 166 -7.16 -0.38 3.27
CA LEU A 166 -7.46 1.03 3.43
C LEU A 166 -7.70 1.30 4.91
N LEU A 167 -6.81 2.07 5.53
CA LEU A 167 -6.94 2.45 6.92
C LEU A 167 -7.64 3.80 7.04
N LEU A 168 -8.39 4.00 8.12
CA LEU A 168 -9.16 5.21 8.38
C LEU A 168 -8.89 5.66 9.82
N SER A 169 -8.43 6.91 9.95
CA SER A 169 -8.25 7.53 11.27
C SER A 169 -9.58 8.03 11.85
N GLN A 170 -9.59 8.28 13.15
CA GLN A 170 -10.74 8.90 13.84
C GLN A 170 -11.13 10.26 13.25
N ASN A 171 -10.19 10.97 12.62
CA ASN A 171 -10.41 12.27 11.99
C ASN A 171 -10.90 12.16 10.53
N GLY A 172 -11.23 10.95 10.04
CA GLY A 172 -11.70 10.74 8.67
C GLY A 172 -10.60 10.78 7.60
N VAL A 173 -9.34 10.61 8.01
CA VAL A 173 -8.20 10.56 7.07
C VAL A 173 -7.99 9.12 6.60
N LEU A 174 -8.16 8.89 5.30
CA LEU A 174 -7.92 7.60 4.67
C LEU A 174 -6.43 7.46 4.32
N LYS A 175 -5.85 6.29 4.56
CA LYS A 175 -4.48 5.95 4.14
C LYS A 175 -4.42 4.56 3.51
N ILE A 176 -3.76 4.46 2.36
CA ILE A 176 -3.41 3.18 1.74
C ILE A 176 -2.30 2.51 2.55
N ALA A 177 -2.50 1.25 2.90
CA ALA A 177 -1.56 0.40 3.61
C ALA A 177 -1.29 -0.91 2.87
N ASP A 178 -0.34 -1.68 3.39
CA ASP A 178 0.08 -3.00 2.91
C ASP A 178 0.57 -3.06 1.44
N PHE A 179 1.77 -2.53 1.23
CA PHE A 179 2.51 -2.63 -0.01
C PHE A 179 3.20 -4.00 -0.23
N GLY A 180 2.76 -5.06 0.46
CA GLY A 180 3.38 -6.40 0.37
C GLY A 180 3.37 -7.04 -1.02
N LEU A 181 2.55 -6.51 -1.93
CA LEU A 181 2.51 -6.88 -3.35
C LEU A 181 2.90 -5.75 -4.31
N ALA A 182 3.21 -4.57 -3.78
CA ALA A 182 3.49 -3.40 -4.59
C ALA A 182 4.84 -3.52 -5.29
N ARG A 183 4.94 -3.00 -6.52
CA ARG A 183 6.17 -3.08 -7.33
C ARG A 183 6.35 -1.87 -8.23
N GLU A 184 7.61 -1.60 -8.60
CA GLU A 184 7.95 -0.70 -9.69
C GLU A 184 7.50 -1.26 -11.05
N TYR A 185 7.12 -0.37 -11.96
CA TYR A 185 6.80 -0.71 -13.34
C TYR A 185 7.98 -1.41 -14.05
N GLY A 186 7.75 -2.58 -14.65
CA GLY A 186 8.74 -3.31 -15.46
C GLY A 186 9.51 -4.44 -14.77
N ASP A 187 9.33 -4.65 -13.45
CA ASP A 187 9.98 -5.76 -12.74
C ASP A 187 9.29 -7.12 -13.04
N PRO A 188 10.03 -8.21 -13.33
CA PRO A 188 9.45 -9.51 -13.63
C PRO A 188 8.67 -10.05 -12.41
N LEU A 189 7.39 -10.35 -12.64
CA LEU A 189 6.47 -10.67 -11.56
C LEU A 189 6.74 -12.07 -11.00
N LYS A 190 6.90 -12.19 -9.67
CA LYS A 190 6.71 -13.49 -9.00
C LYS A 190 5.23 -13.87 -9.16
N PRO A 191 4.89 -15.13 -9.51
CA PRO A 191 3.52 -15.60 -9.52
C PRO A 191 2.85 -15.29 -8.17
N TYR A 192 1.57 -14.94 -8.17
CA TYR A 192 0.81 -14.92 -6.92
C TYR A 192 0.89 -16.31 -6.30
N THR A 193 1.28 -16.40 -5.03
CA THR A 193 1.21 -17.68 -4.32
C THR A 193 -0.27 -18.06 -4.17
N PRO A 194 -0.67 -19.29 -4.54
CA PRO A 194 -2.05 -19.76 -4.44
C PRO A 194 -2.38 -20.04 -2.97
N VAL A 195 -2.60 -18.98 -2.20
CA VAL A 195 -3.17 -19.04 -0.86
C VAL A 195 -4.34 -18.07 -0.86
N VAL A 196 -5.56 -18.60 -0.76
CA VAL A 196 -6.86 -17.92 -0.59
C VAL A 196 -6.78 -16.39 -0.53
N VAL A 197 -6.61 -15.74 -1.68
CA VAL A 197 -6.63 -14.27 -1.81
C VAL A 197 -8.04 -13.84 -2.19
N THR A 198 -8.54 -12.77 -1.58
CA THR A 198 -9.84 -12.19 -1.95
C THR A 198 -9.83 -11.73 -3.41
N LEU A 199 -10.61 -12.40 -4.27
CA LEU A 199 -10.69 -12.12 -5.71
C LEU A 199 -11.54 -10.89 -6.07
N TRP A 200 -12.30 -10.36 -5.11
CA TRP A 200 -13.42 -9.44 -5.35
C TRP A 200 -13.02 -8.11 -6.02
N TYR A 201 -11.76 -7.70 -5.85
CA TYR A 201 -11.20 -6.45 -6.37
C TYR A 201 -10.26 -6.68 -7.57
N ARG A 202 -10.10 -7.93 -8.02
CA ARG A 202 -9.18 -8.27 -9.11
C ARG A 202 -9.77 -7.90 -10.47
N ALA A 203 -8.96 -7.25 -11.29
CA ALA A 203 -9.31 -6.83 -12.65
C ALA A 203 -9.48 -8.05 -13.58
N PRO A 204 -10.37 -7.98 -14.60
CA PRO A 204 -10.65 -9.10 -15.50
C PRO A 204 -9.41 -9.57 -16.28
N GLU A 205 -8.51 -8.69 -16.67
CA GLU A 205 -7.25 -9.02 -17.33
C GLU A 205 -6.36 -9.92 -16.46
N LEU A 206 -6.36 -9.71 -15.14
CA LEU A 206 -5.65 -10.58 -14.18
C LEU A 206 -6.31 -11.94 -13.99
N LEU A 207 -7.58 -12.10 -14.39
CA LEU A 207 -8.33 -13.37 -14.33
C LEU A 207 -8.25 -14.15 -15.65
N LEU A 208 -8.02 -13.45 -16.76
CA LEU A 208 -7.99 -14.03 -18.11
C LEU A 208 -6.60 -14.56 -18.50
N GLU A 209 -5.53 -13.96 -17.98
CA GLU A 209 -4.17 -14.25 -18.45
C GLU A 209 -3.52 -15.47 -17.78
N SER A 210 -3.19 -16.46 -18.60
CA SER A 210 -2.27 -17.56 -18.29
C SER A 210 -1.03 -17.45 -19.19
N GLY A 211 -0.15 -16.43 -19.04
CA GLY A 211 1.13 -16.48 -19.76
C GLY A 211 1.97 -15.21 -19.86
N GLU A 212 1.44 -14.08 -20.31
CA GLU A 212 2.26 -12.90 -20.65
C GLU A 212 1.86 -11.65 -19.85
N LYS A 213 2.83 -11.12 -19.11
CA LYS A 213 2.65 -10.23 -17.96
C LYS A 213 2.68 -8.74 -18.34
N LEU A 214 1.66 -8.24 -19.05
CA LEU A 214 1.56 -6.82 -19.40
C LEU A 214 0.39 -6.14 -18.70
N TYR A 215 0.40 -6.17 -17.36
CA TYR A 215 -0.53 -5.36 -16.55
C TYR A 215 0.17 -4.12 -15.99
N SER A 216 -0.59 -3.03 -15.91
CA SER A 216 -0.10 -1.70 -15.53
C SER A 216 -1.06 -1.05 -14.52
N THR A 217 -0.98 0.26 -14.36
CA THR A 217 -1.81 1.09 -13.47
C THR A 217 -3.34 0.86 -13.55
N PRO A 218 -3.96 0.44 -14.67
CA PRO A 218 -5.42 0.24 -14.73
C PRO A 218 -5.98 -0.79 -13.74
N ILE A 219 -5.18 -1.78 -13.30
CA ILE A 219 -5.65 -2.80 -12.35
C ILE A 219 -6.01 -2.20 -10.99
N ASP A 220 -5.26 -1.19 -10.54
CA ASP A 220 -5.55 -0.48 -9.30
C ASP A 220 -6.83 0.36 -9.45
N ILE A 221 -7.04 0.96 -10.63
CA ILE A 221 -8.26 1.74 -10.93
C ILE A 221 -9.50 0.85 -10.94
N TRP A 222 -9.38 -0.38 -11.44
CA TRP A 222 -10.45 -1.37 -11.32
C TRP A 222 -10.79 -1.67 -9.86
N SER A 223 -9.78 -1.95 -9.04
CA SER A 223 -9.98 -2.19 -7.60
C SER A 223 -10.63 -1.00 -6.90
N VAL A 224 -10.23 0.23 -7.24
CA VAL A 224 -10.86 1.48 -6.77
C VAL A 224 -12.34 1.54 -7.16
N GLY A 225 -12.70 1.13 -8.38
CA GLY A 225 -14.09 1.04 -8.82
C GLY A 225 -14.91 0.02 -8.01
N CYS A 226 -14.34 -1.15 -7.72
CA CYS A 226 -14.97 -2.14 -6.83
C CYS A 226 -15.19 -1.60 -5.42
N ILE A 227 -14.18 -0.92 -4.85
CA ILE A 227 -14.23 -0.27 -3.53
C ILE A 227 -15.32 0.81 -3.52
N PHE A 228 -15.41 1.63 -4.56
CA PHE A 228 -16.44 2.67 -4.67
C PHE A 228 -17.85 2.07 -4.66
N GLY A 229 -18.07 1.02 -5.46
CA GLY A 229 -19.35 0.32 -5.48
C GLY A 229 -19.70 -0.30 -4.12
N GLU A 230 -18.71 -0.88 -3.44
CA GLU A 230 -18.90 -1.47 -2.11
C GLU A 230 -19.20 -0.41 -1.05
N LEU A 231 -18.55 0.76 -1.09
CA LEU A 231 -18.83 1.88 -0.17
C LEU A 231 -20.27 2.38 -0.28
N ILE A 232 -20.83 2.40 -1.49
CA ILE A 232 -22.24 2.79 -1.71
C ILE A 232 -23.18 1.67 -1.26
N MET A 233 -22.90 0.42 -1.63
CA MET A 233 -23.84 -0.70 -1.48
C MET A 233 -23.73 -1.41 -0.13
N LYS A 234 -22.67 -1.13 0.66
CA LYS A 234 -22.29 -1.86 1.88
C LYS A 234 -22.09 -3.38 1.68
N ARG A 235 -21.92 -3.82 0.44
CA ARG A 235 -21.69 -5.21 0.04
C ARG A 235 -20.75 -5.27 -1.16
N PRO A 236 -19.92 -6.32 -1.28
CA PRO A 236 -18.96 -6.43 -2.38
C PRO A 236 -19.63 -6.38 -3.74
N LEU A 237 -19.02 -5.66 -4.69
CA LEU A 237 -19.59 -5.49 -6.03
C LEU A 237 -19.56 -6.80 -6.83
N PHE A 238 -18.48 -7.58 -6.70
CA PHE A 238 -18.26 -8.86 -7.38
C PHE A 238 -17.74 -9.90 -6.37
N PRO A 239 -18.60 -10.58 -5.59
CA PRO A 239 -18.18 -11.52 -4.56
C PRO A 239 -17.89 -12.92 -5.15
N GLY A 240 -16.88 -13.07 -6.01
CA GLY A 240 -16.53 -14.37 -6.62
C GLY A 240 -15.81 -15.34 -5.68
N GLU A 241 -16.07 -16.63 -5.87
CA GLU A 241 -15.48 -17.73 -5.08
C GLU A 241 -14.33 -18.45 -5.80
N SER A 242 -14.27 -18.34 -7.12
CA SER A 242 -13.19 -18.84 -7.99
C SER A 242 -12.89 -17.82 -9.07
N GLU A 243 -11.76 -17.92 -9.76
CA GLU A 243 -11.40 -16.99 -10.85
C GLU A 243 -12.48 -17.01 -11.96
N THR A 244 -12.98 -18.20 -12.30
CA THR A 244 -14.08 -18.38 -13.25
C THR A 244 -15.38 -17.75 -12.75
N ASP A 245 -15.74 -17.94 -11.48
CA ASP A 245 -16.95 -17.35 -10.89
C ASP A 245 -16.86 -15.82 -10.79
N GLN A 246 -15.70 -15.30 -10.41
CA GLN A 246 -15.41 -13.87 -10.38
C GLN A 246 -15.64 -13.25 -11.77
N LEU A 247 -15.08 -13.87 -12.81
CA LEU A 247 -15.25 -13.42 -14.19
C LEU A 247 -16.70 -13.48 -14.66
N LYS A 248 -17.43 -14.55 -14.34
CA LYS A 248 -18.88 -14.66 -14.62
C LYS A 248 -19.67 -13.54 -13.95
N LYS A 249 -19.38 -13.21 -12.68
CA LYS A 249 -20.05 -12.13 -11.93
C LYS A 249 -19.75 -10.75 -12.53
N ILE A 250 -18.53 -10.52 -12.99
CA ILE A 250 -18.14 -9.29 -13.71
C ILE A 250 -18.97 -9.14 -15.00
N ILE A 251 -18.94 -10.17 -15.86
CA ILE A 251 -19.65 -10.18 -17.15
C ILE A 251 -21.16 -10.00 -16.95
N LYS A 252 -21.74 -10.69 -15.96
CA LYS A 252 -23.19 -10.58 -15.65
C LYS A 252 -23.63 -9.16 -15.30
N LYS A 253 -22.77 -8.38 -14.62
CA LYS A 253 -23.08 -7.02 -14.17
C LYS A 253 -22.73 -5.96 -15.21
N LEU A 254 -21.57 -6.07 -15.84
CA LEU A 254 -21.06 -5.05 -16.78
C LEU A 254 -21.46 -5.31 -18.23
N GLY A 255 -21.86 -6.53 -18.57
CA GLY A 255 -22.08 -6.97 -19.95
C GLY A 255 -20.89 -7.76 -20.50
N PRO A 256 -20.99 -8.27 -21.74
CA PRO A 256 -19.91 -9.00 -22.39
C PRO A 256 -18.65 -8.12 -22.51
N LEU A 257 -17.49 -8.73 -22.25
CA LEU A 257 -16.19 -8.12 -22.54
C LEU A 257 -16.07 -7.88 -24.05
N ASP A 258 -15.38 -6.81 -24.43
CA ASP A 258 -15.20 -6.45 -25.84
C ASP A 258 -14.55 -7.60 -26.63
N LYS A 259 -14.83 -7.69 -27.93
CA LYS A 259 -14.52 -8.88 -28.76
C LYS A 259 -13.05 -9.30 -28.69
N ASP A 260 -12.14 -8.35 -28.54
CA ASP A 260 -10.69 -8.63 -28.44
C ASP A 260 -10.30 -9.35 -27.14
N CYS A 261 -10.95 -9.06 -26.01
CA CYS A 261 -10.74 -9.77 -24.74
C CYS A 261 -11.36 -11.17 -24.75
N SER A 262 -12.46 -11.36 -25.48
CA SER A 262 -13.18 -12.65 -25.52
C SER A 262 -12.39 -13.78 -26.19
N SER A 263 -11.43 -13.43 -27.06
CA SER A 263 -10.57 -14.38 -27.77
C SER A 263 -9.53 -15.08 -26.88
N LYS A 264 -9.22 -14.49 -25.70
CA LYS A 264 -8.21 -14.98 -24.75
C LYS A 264 -8.80 -15.85 -23.62
N LEU A 265 -10.12 -16.08 -23.61
CA LEU A 265 -10.79 -16.87 -22.60
C LEU A 265 -10.38 -18.35 -22.69
N PRO A 266 -9.82 -18.97 -21.63
CA PRO A 266 -9.65 -20.41 -21.58
C PRO A 266 -11.03 -21.07 -21.57
N SER A 267 -11.42 -21.68 -22.68
CA SER A 267 -12.54 -22.61 -22.84
C SER A 267 -13.77 -22.38 -21.94
N ILE A 268 -14.19 -21.13 -21.72
CA ILE A 268 -15.56 -20.85 -21.32
C ILE A 268 -16.36 -21.22 -22.55
N LYS A 269 -16.82 -22.48 -22.56
CA LYS A 269 -17.56 -23.09 -23.66
C LYS A 269 -18.55 -22.04 -24.16
N LYS A 270 -18.60 -21.87 -25.49
CA LYS A 270 -19.59 -21.07 -26.24
C LYS A 270 -21.06 -21.45 -25.95
N SER A 271 -21.35 -22.16 -24.86
CA SER A 271 -22.63 -22.73 -24.47
C SER A 271 -23.47 -21.85 -23.55
N GLU A 272 -22.93 -20.77 -22.99
CA GLU A 272 -23.74 -19.74 -22.32
C GLU A 272 -23.76 -18.51 -23.22
N SER A 273 -24.72 -18.47 -24.14
CA SER A 273 -25.14 -17.24 -24.80
C SER A 273 -25.55 -16.25 -23.71
N PHE A 274 -24.66 -15.32 -23.35
CA PHE A 274 -24.98 -14.20 -22.46
C PHE A 274 -26.05 -13.35 -23.17
N SER A 275 -27.32 -13.66 -22.92
CA SER A 275 -28.50 -13.11 -23.58
C SER A 275 -28.85 -11.67 -23.14
N HIS A 276 -27.92 -10.97 -22.51
CA HIS A 276 -28.15 -9.63 -21.99
C HIS A 276 -27.16 -8.63 -22.61
N PRO A 277 -27.59 -7.86 -23.63
CA PRO A 277 -26.75 -6.85 -24.28
C PRO A 277 -26.55 -5.57 -23.44
N LEU A 278 -27.06 -5.50 -22.21
CA LEU A 278 -27.08 -4.28 -21.40
C LEU A 278 -26.58 -4.53 -19.98
N SER A 279 -25.71 -3.64 -19.49
CA SER A 279 -25.22 -3.65 -18.11
C SER A 279 -26.38 -3.57 -17.10
N SER A 280 -26.40 -4.47 -16.12
CA SER A 280 -27.36 -4.45 -15.01
C SER A 280 -26.86 -3.61 -13.82
N LEU A 281 -25.71 -2.93 -13.97
CA LEU A 281 -25.08 -2.15 -12.91
C LEU A 281 -25.97 -1.02 -12.42
N LYS A 282 -26.71 -0.35 -13.32
CA LYS A 282 -27.64 0.74 -12.97
C LYS A 282 -28.71 0.29 -11.96
N ASN A 283 -29.18 -0.95 -12.07
CA ASN A 283 -30.17 -1.52 -11.15
C ASN A 283 -29.59 -1.84 -9.76
N SER A 284 -28.25 -1.84 -9.61
CA SER A 284 -27.59 -2.11 -8.33
C SER A 284 -27.45 -0.88 -7.44
N PHE A 285 -27.61 0.33 -8.01
CA PHE A 285 -27.46 1.61 -7.33
C PHE A 285 -28.78 2.41 -7.23
N GLY A 286 -29.91 1.79 -7.61
CA GLY A 286 -31.22 2.42 -7.68
C GLY A 286 -32.25 1.74 -6.79
N SER A 287 -32.41 2.26 -5.58
CA SER A 287 -33.63 2.34 -4.76
C SER A 287 -33.31 3.18 -3.54
#